data_AF-A0A5E4B3S4-F1
#
_entry.id   AF-A0A5E4B3S4-F1
#
_cell.length_a   1.000
_cell.length_b   1.000
_cell.length_c   1.000
_cell.angle_alpha   90.00
_cell.angle_beta   90.00
_cell.angle_gamma   90.00
#
_symmetry.space_group_name_H-M   'P 1'
#
loop_
_entity.id
_entity.type
_entity.pdbx_description
1 polymer ?
#
loop_
_entity_poly.entity_id
_entity_poly.type
_entity_poly.pdbx_seq_one_letter_code
_entity_poly.pdbx_strand_id
1 'polypeptide(L)'
;MLLKAQNAIGELYVEIGNTQEGFKYFQKAWSNLQCLPLSDLKDNWNLMKQKVRVLNNLAKSASEEYLKENHVLEYATEVSKLVDNIPHDQATMKYTEGVLMLVDGNTYLAKMKFQECLRIRRSLFERKTC
;
A
#
# COMPACT_ATOMS: atom_id res chain seq x y z
N MET A 1 -1.90 -18.56 0.62
CA MET A 1 -3.14 -18.39 -0.16
C MET A 1 -4.16 -17.52 0.58
N LEU A 2 -4.35 -17.73 1.89
CA LEU A 2 -5.31 -16.99 2.72
C LEU A 2 -5.22 -15.45 2.58
N LEU A 3 -4.04 -14.86 2.77
CA LEU A 3 -3.86 -13.39 2.67
C LEU A 3 -4.25 -12.82 1.29
N LYS A 4 -3.96 -13.56 0.21
CA LYS A 4 -4.30 -13.15 -1.16
C LYS A 4 -5.81 -13.18 -1.38
N ALA A 5 -6.46 -14.23 -0.90
CA ALA A 5 -7.91 -14.38 -0.98
C ALA A 5 -8.62 -13.33 -0.15
N GLN A 6 -8.16 -13.07 1.08
CA GLN A 6 -8.70 -11.99 1.93
C GLN A 6 -8.60 -10.64 1.23
N ASN A 7 -7.43 -10.29 0.70
CA ASN A 7 -7.27 -9.00 0.02
C ASN A 7 -8.13 -8.91 -1.26
N ALA A 8 -8.21 -9.98 -2.05
CA ALA A 8 -9.04 -9.99 -3.27
C ALA A 8 -10.54 -9.85 -2.94
N ILE A 9 -11.04 -10.55 -1.91
CA ILE A 9 -12.42 -10.42 -1.45
C ILE A 9 -12.69 -8.99 -0.97
N GLY A 10 -11.74 -8.39 -0.24
CA GLY A 10 -11.86 -7.00 0.19
C GLY A 10 -11.99 -6.02 -0.98
N GLU A 11 -11.20 -6.22 -2.04
CA GLU A 11 -11.30 -5.41 -3.27
C GLU A 11 -12.65 -5.57 -3.97
N LEU A 12 -13.17 -6.80 -4.06
CA LEU A 12 -14.49 -7.06 -4.64
C LEU A 12 -15.61 -6.36 -3.85
N TYR A 13 -15.54 -6.36 -2.52
CA TYR A 13 -16.50 -5.61 -1.70
C TYR A 13 -16.41 -4.10 -1.93
N VAL A 14 -15.20 -3.54 -2.04
CA VAL A 14 -15.01 -2.12 -2.38
C VAL A 14 -15.56 -1.80 -3.77
N GLU A 15 -15.34 -2.68 -4.74
CA GLU A 15 -15.80 -2.51 -6.12
C GLU A 15 -17.33 -2.43 -6.22
N ILE A 16 -18.06 -3.21 -5.42
CA ILE A 16 -19.52 -3.14 -5.33
C ILE A 16 -20.05 -2.05 -4.37
N GLY A 17 -19.17 -1.15 -3.90
CA GLY A 17 -19.54 -0.03 -3.03
C GLY A 17 -19.67 -0.36 -1.54
N ASN A 18 -19.37 -1.59 -1.11
CA ASN A 18 -19.38 -1.98 0.30
C ASN A 18 -17.98 -1.85 0.93
N THR A 19 -17.51 -0.62 1.07
CA THR A 19 -16.16 -0.32 1.58
C THR A 19 -15.94 -0.81 3.01
N GLN A 20 -16.97 -0.77 3.87
CA GLN A 20 -16.85 -1.21 5.26
C GLN A 20 -16.58 -2.71 5.37
N GLU A 21 -17.29 -3.53 4.59
CA GLU A 21 -17.02 -4.97 4.57
C GLU A 21 -15.67 -5.26 3.91
N GLY A 22 -15.33 -4.55 2.84
CA GLY A 22 -14.02 -4.66 2.19
C GLY A 22 -12.86 -4.38 3.14
N PHE A 23 -13.00 -3.34 3.95
CA PHE A 23 -12.02 -2.97 4.97
C PHE A 23 -11.79 -4.09 6.00
N LYS A 24 -12.83 -4.78 6.48
CA LYS A 24 -12.67 -5.91 7.42
C LYS A 24 -11.78 -7.01 6.83
N TYR A 25 -11.87 -7.26 5.53
CA TYR A 25 -11.00 -8.23 4.86
C TYR A 25 -9.57 -7.72 4.71
N PHE A 26 -9.35 -6.44 4.44
CA PHE A 26 -8.02 -5.84 4.45
C PHE A 26 -7.38 -5.89 5.84
N GLN A 27 -8.14 -5.64 6.92
CA GLN A 27 -7.66 -5.79 8.29
C GLN A 27 -7.21 -7.23 8.59
N LYS A 28 -7.98 -8.23 8.15
CA LYS A 28 -7.59 -9.65 8.30
C LYS A 28 -6.31 -9.98 7.52
N ALA A 29 -6.20 -9.50 6.27
CA ALA A 29 -5.00 -9.68 5.48
C ALA A 29 -3.79 -8.97 6.12
N TRP A 30 -4.02 -7.81 6.72
CA TRP A 30 -3.02 -7.01 7.40
C TRP A 30 -2.48 -7.68 8.65
N SER A 31 -3.35 -8.13 9.54
CA SER A 31 -2.96 -8.85 10.77
C SER A 31 -2.08 -10.05 10.45
N ASN A 32 -2.42 -10.82 9.41
CA ASN A 32 -1.60 -11.95 8.94
C ASN A 32 -0.23 -11.53 8.42
N LEU A 33 -0.12 -10.36 7.77
CA LEU A 33 1.13 -9.84 7.22
C LEU A 33 2.03 -9.19 8.28
N GLN A 34 1.46 -8.64 9.35
CA GLN A 34 2.22 -8.08 10.47
C GLN A 34 2.99 -9.16 11.25
N CYS A 35 2.50 -10.40 11.26
CA CYS A 35 3.21 -11.53 11.86
C CYS A 35 4.49 -11.95 11.10
N LEU A 36 4.69 -11.44 9.88
CA LEU A 36 5.85 -11.78 9.06
C LEU A 36 6.92 -10.68 9.19
N PRO A 37 8.14 -11.02 9.63
CA PRO A 37 9.19 -10.04 9.81
C PRO A 37 9.62 -9.44 8.46
N LEU A 38 10.06 -8.18 8.47
CA LEU A 38 10.47 -7.48 7.25
C LEU A 38 11.69 -8.14 6.57
N SER A 39 12.53 -8.85 7.32
CA SER A 39 13.64 -9.65 6.81
C SER A 39 13.19 -10.67 5.76
N ASP A 40 12.04 -11.31 5.99
CA ASP A 40 11.52 -12.38 5.13
C ASP A 40 10.97 -11.85 3.80
N LEU A 41 10.82 -10.53 3.69
CA LEU A 41 10.33 -9.87 2.48
C LEU A 41 11.42 -9.64 1.44
N LYS A 42 12.68 -9.54 1.88
CA LYS A 42 13.80 -9.19 1.00
C LYS A 42 14.00 -10.24 -0.11
N ASP A 43 13.75 -11.50 0.24
CA ASP A 43 13.92 -12.65 -0.65
C ASP A 43 12.59 -13.16 -1.26
N ASN A 44 11.45 -12.56 -0.89
CA ASN A 44 10.13 -12.99 -1.34
C ASN A 44 9.32 -11.86 -1.98
N TRP A 45 9.61 -11.58 -3.26
CA TRP A 45 8.94 -10.52 -4.02
C TRP A 45 7.43 -10.71 -4.13
N ASN A 46 6.95 -11.96 -4.17
CA ASN A 46 5.51 -12.22 -4.18
C ASN A 46 4.84 -11.76 -2.89
N LEU A 47 5.48 -12.00 -1.74
CA LEU A 47 4.99 -11.54 -0.45
C LEU A 47 5.07 -10.01 -0.36
N MET A 48 6.18 -9.40 -0.81
CA MET A 48 6.33 -7.95 -0.88
C MET A 48 5.19 -7.29 -1.67
N LYS A 49 4.89 -7.82 -2.87
CA LYS A 49 3.81 -7.32 -3.71
C LYS A 49 2.44 -7.38 -3.01
N GLN A 50 2.16 -8.45 -2.27
CA GLN A 50 0.91 -8.55 -1.50
C GLN A 50 0.86 -7.52 -0.38
N LYS A 51 2.00 -7.27 0.27
CA LYS A 51 2.12 -6.29 1.35
C LYS A 51 1.87 -4.87 0.88
N VAL A 52 2.48 -4.48 -0.23
CA VAL A 52 2.24 -3.19 -0.91
C VAL A 52 0.75 -3.03 -1.23
N ARG A 53 0.13 -4.10 -1.75
CA ARG A 53 -1.29 -4.08 -2.13
C ARG A 53 -2.22 -3.91 -0.93
N VAL A 54 -2.00 -4.66 0.15
CA VAL A 54 -2.80 -4.54 1.39
C VAL A 54 -2.64 -3.15 2.00
N LEU A 55 -1.42 -2.62 2.09
CA LEU A 55 -1.16 -1.27 2.59
C LEU A 55 -1.91 -0.20 1.79
N ASN A 56 -1.85 -0.27 0.46
CA ASN A 56 -2.58 0.64 -0.42
C ASN A 56 -4.10 0.53 -0.22
N ASN A 57 -4.61 -0.69 -0.06
CA ASN A 57 -6.03 -0.92 0.17
C ASN A 57 -6.49 -0.35 1.52
N LEU A 58 -5.71 -0.57 2.59
CA LEU A 58 -5.96 0.04 3.89
C LEU A 58 -5.98 1.57 3.81
N ALA A 59 -4.97 2.18 3.19
CA ALA A 59 -4.88 3.63 3.06
C ALA A 59 -6.09 4.23 2.31
N LYS A 60 -6.71 3.47 1.40
CA LYS A 60 -7.88 3.91 0.63
C LYS A 60 -9.23 3.69 1.35
N SER A 61 -9.34 2.70 2.23
CA SER A 61 -10.63 2.26 2.77
C SER A 61 -10.80 2.45 4.27
N ALA A 62 -9.70 2.57 5.01
CA ALA A 62 -9.73 2.72 6.46
C ALA A 62 -10.12 4.14 6.87
N SER A 63 -10.63 4.30 8.10
CA SER A 63 -10.77 5.62 8.70
C SER A 63 -9.40 6.23 9.04
N GLU A 64 -9.32 7.55 9.08
CA GLU A 64 -8.11 8.27 9.49
C GLU A 64 -7.65 7.86 10.90
N GLU A 65 -8.59 7.70 11.83
CA GLU A 65 -8.35 7.24 13.20
C GLU A 65 -7.67 5.87 13.21
N TYR A 66 -8.21 4.89 12.47
CA TYR A 66 -7.62 3.56 12.39
C TYR A 66 -6.19 3.60 11.86
N LEU A 67 -5.93 4.38 10.81
CA LEU A 67 -4.61 4.49 10.21
C LEU A 67 -3.56 5.05 11.18
N LYS A 68 -3.96 6.03 11.99
CA LYS A 68 -3.13 6.65 13.03
C LYS A 68 -2.88 5.70 14.20
N GLU A 69 -3.94 5.13 14.78
CA GLU A 69 -3.84 4.24 15.95
C GLU A 69 -3.03 2.97 15.66
N ASN A 70 -3.02 2.52 14.41
CA ASN A 70 -2.31 1.30 14.01
C ASN A 70 -0.92 1.58 13.39
N HIS A 71 -0.40 2.82 13.50
CA HIS A 71 0.93 3.20 13.02
C HIS A 71 1.22 2.74 11.58
N VAL A 72 0.21 2.89 10.70
CA VAL A 72 0.28 2.36 9.34
C VAL A 72 1.31 3.14 8.51
N LEU A 73 1.50 4.44 8.79
CA LEU A 73 2.49 5.27 8.10
C LEU A 73 3.92 4.82 8.35
N GLU A 74 4.28 4.57 9.61
CA GLU A 74 5.61 4.14 10.02
C GLU A 74 5.94 2.82 9.34
N TYR A 75 5.00 1.88 9.34
CA TYR A 75 5.17 0.61 8.67
C TYR A 75 5.27 0.73 7.14
N ALA A 76 4.42 1.55 6.52
CA ALA A 76 4.48 1.81 5.08
C ALA A 76 5.83 2.42 4.67
N THR A 77 6.40 3.27 5.52
CA THR A 77 7.73 3.87 5.31
C THR A 77 8.82 2.80 5.32
N GLU A 78 8.80 1.87 6.27
CA GLU A 78 9.76 0.76 6.29
C GLU A 78 9.62 -0.17 5.09
N VAL A 79 8.37 -0.50 4.70
CA VAL A 79 8.14 -1.28 3.48
C VAL A 79 8.64 -0.54 2.24
N SER A 80 8.43 0.77 2.14
CA SER A 80 8.86 1.55 0.98
C SER A 80 10.38 1.55 0.79
N LYS A 81 11.18 1.39 1.85
CA LYS A 81 12.65 1.27 1.75
C LYS A 81 13.09 -0.04 1.08
N LEU A 82 12.23 -1.06 1.12
CA LEU A 82 12.52 -2.40 0.61
C LEU A 82 11.97 -2.64 -0.80
N VAL A 83 11.13 -1.73 -1.30
CA VAL A 83 10.52 -1.83 -2.64
C VAL A 83 11.39 -1.05 -3.62
N ASP A 84 12.43 -1.68 -4.18
CA ASP A 84 13.41 -1.06 -5.08
C ASP A 84 13.36 -1.59 -6.53
N ASN A 85 12.88 -2.83 -6.72
CA ASN A 85 13.04 -3.55 -7.98
C ASN A 85 11.81 -3.57 -8.91
N ILE A 86 10.64 -3.11 -8.46
CA ILE A 86 9.40 -3.13 -9.25
C ILE A 86 8.81 -1.72 -9.33
N PRO A 87 9.00 -0.99 -10.44
CA PRO A 87 8.56 0.41 -10.58
C PRO A 87 7.07 0.63 -10.32
N HIS A 88 6.23 -0.32 -10.71
CA HIS A 88 4.79 -0.25 -10.46
C HIS A 88 4.48 -0.25 -8.94
N ASP A 89 5.16 -1.12 -8.18
CA ASP A 89 4.93 -1.28 -6.76
C ASP A 89 5.59 -0.12 -5.99
N GLN A 90 6.72 0.40 -6.48
CA GLN A 90 7.32 1.66 -6.00
C GLN A 90 6.34 2.82 -6.09
N ALA A 91 5.76 3.05 -7.28
CA ALA A 91 4.79 4.12 -7.47
C ALA A 91 3.58 3.94 -6.55
N THR A 92 3.11 2.69 -6.39
CA THR A 92 2.01 2.36 -5.47
C THR A 92 2.39 2.72 -4.03
N MET A 93 3.59 2.38 -3.58
CA MET A 93 4.07 2.77 -2.25
C MET A 93 4.18 4.28 -2.08
N LYS A 94 4.65 5.02 -3.10
CA LYS A 94 4.68 6.50 -3.04
C LYS A 94 3.28 7.10 -2.92
N TYR A 95 2.31 6.56 -3.63
CA TYR A 95 0.92 6.95 -3.45
C TYR A 95 0.43 6.66 -2.02
N THR A 96 0.68 5.45 -1.51
CA THR A 96 0.29 5.05 -0.15
C THR A 96 0.92 5.93 0.92
N GLU A 97 2.24 6.18 0.86
CA GLU A 97 2.93 7.13 1.75
C GLU A 97 2.28 8.51 1.70
N GLY A 98 1.94 9.00 0.50
CA GLY A 98 1.28 10.29 0.33
C GLY A 98 -0.09 10.37 1.00
N VAL A 99 -0.93 9.35 0.85
CA VAL A 99 -2.24 9.28 1.52
C VAL A 99 -2.07 9.27 3.04
N LEU A 100 -1.18 8.44 3.57
CA LEU A 100 -0.94 8.33 5.01
C LEU A 100 -0.35 9.62 5.60
N MET A 101 0.52 10.31 4.85
CA MET A 101 1.03 11.62 5.26
C MET A 101 -0.05 12.70 5.25
N LEU A 102 -1.04 12.65 4.35
CA LEU A 102 -2.20 13.56 4.42
C LEU A 102 -3.01 13.34 5.69
N VAL A 103 -3.25 12.07 6.03
CA VAL A 103 -3.98 11.69 7.26
C VAL A 103 -3.29 12.27 8.49
N ASP A 104 -1.95 12.26 8.53
CA ASP A 104 -1.15 12.88 9.59
C ASP A 104 -1.02 14.41 9.52
N GLY A 105 -1.69 15.06 8.56
CA GLY A 105 -1.64 16.52 8.37
C GLY A 105 -0.37 17.01 7.67
N ASN A 106 0.53 16.12 7.26
CA ASN A 106 1.80 16.42 6.59
C ASN A 106 1.62 16.71 5.09
N THR A 107 0.81 17.73 4.77
CA THR A 107 0.36 18.05 3.41
C THR A 107 1.50 18.28 2.41
N TYR A 108 2.58 18.96 2.83
CA TYR A 108 3.73 19.21 1.97
C TYR A 108 4.45 17.92 1.57
N LEU A 109 4.73 17.05 2.54
CA LEU A 109 5.39 15.77 2.28
C LEU A 109 4.50 14.85 1.44
N ALA A 110 3.20 14.83 1.70
CA ALA A 110 2.24 14.09 0.91
C ALA A 110 2.29 14.49 -0.57
N LYS A 111 2.29 15.80 -0.86
CA LYS A 111 2.42 16.33 -2.22
C LYS A 111 3.69 15.82 -2.91
N MET A 112 4.82 15.85 -2.22
CA MET A 112 6.10 15.35 -2.75
C MET A 112 5.99 13.85 -3.11
N LYS A 113 5.39 13.04 -2.24
CA LYS A 113 5.18 11.60 -2.51
C LYS A 113 4.27 11.35 -3.71
N PHE A 114 3.20 12.13 -3.87
CA PHE A 114 2.35 12.02 -5.07
C PHE A 114 3.09 12.40 -6.34
N GLN A 115 3.94 13.43 -6.30
CA GLN A 115 4.79 13.80 -7.43
C GLN A 115 5.78 12.69 -7.79
N GLU A 116 6.40 12.03 -6.80
CA GLU A 116 7.25 10.86 -7.02
C GLU A 116 6.49 9.70 -7.67
N CYS A 117 5.28 9.39 -7.19
CA CYS A 117 4.41 8.38 -7.79
C CYS A 117 4.15 8.67 -9.28
N LEU A 118 3.70 9.89 -9.59
CA LEU A 118 3.40 10.31 -10.95
C LEU A 118 4.64 10.25 -11.86
N ARG A 119 5.81 10.66 -11.36
CA ARG A 119 7.09 10.59 -12.08
C ARG A 119 7.44 9.15 -12.45
N ILE A 120 7.33 8.22 -11.50
CA ILE A 120 7.63 6.81 -11.76
C ILE A 120 6.64 6.25 -12.78
N ARG A 121 5.32 6.49 -12.60
CA ARG A 121 4.29 6.02 -13.52
C ARG A 121 4.51 6.53 -14.95
N ARG A 122 4.83 7.82 -15.10
CA ARG A 122 5.12 8.42 -16.41
C ARG A 122 6.32 7.75 -17.09
N SER A 123 7.40 7.50 -16.35
CA SER A 123 8.62 6.88 -16.89
C SER A 123 8.39 5.46 -17.44
N LEU A 124 7.34 4.75 -16.99
CA LEU A 124 6.99 3.41 -17.48
C LEU A 124 6.39 3.42 -18.90
N PHE A 125 5.81 4.54 -19.33
CA PHE A 125 5.24 4.69 -20.67
C PHE A 125 6.25 5.30 -21.64
N GLU A 126 7.14 6.17 -21.17
CA GLU A 126 8.21 6.78 -21.98
C GLU A 126 9.28 5.76 -22.40
N ARG A 127 9.45 4.66 -21.65
CA ARG A 127 10.38 3.57 -22.02
C ARG A 127 9.87 2.64 -23.14
N LYS A 128 8.62 2.79 -23.59
CA LYS A 128 8.00 1.90 -24.60
C LYS A 128 8.09 2.40 -26.04
N THR A 129 8.79 3.51 -26.30
CA THR A 129 8.89 4.14 -27.64
C THR A 129 10.21 3.89 -28.37
N CYS A 130 10.90 2.77 -28.13
CA CYS A 130 12.06 2.35 -28.92
C CYS A 130 11.80 1.01 -29.60
#